data_AF-A0A9D2ZUJ2-F1
#
_entry.id   AF-A0A9D2ZUJ2-F1
#
_cell.length_a   1.000
_cell.length_b   1.000
_cell.length_c   1.000
_cell.angle_alpha   90.00
_cell.angle_beta   90.00
_cell.angle_gamma   90.00
#
_symmetry.space_group_name_H-M   'P 1'
#
loop_
_entity.id
_entity.type
_entity.pdbx_description
1 polymer ?
#
loop_
_entity_poly.entity_id
_entity_poly.type
_entity_poly.pdbx_seq_one_letter_code
_entity_poly.pdbx_strand_id
1 'polypeptide(L)'
;MKSLKDFLVGAECADRKCDSTASSASASGAGSGKVKVYNLIILDRSGSMSCLRESAVSGFNETLSGIRKAQEQYSATQDQFVSLVTFCSCTMDTVYDTVPVADVRPLTLDDYVPCCRTPLFDAMGFSLTKLDKTVGDDKSAVVMVTVITDGMENDSREYDGRRIVKLVERLKGKGWIFTYMGANQDVEAVARSLSIDHAAAFNYDAEGMRSTMRRDGHMRMNVFARIDNICYNMRPDSDADMEMMCAELEKTAGQAFDEYDAGDDEPQDKGK
;
A
#
# COMPACT_ATOMS: atom_id res chain seq x y z
N MET A 1 43.11 -48.56 -27.17
CA MET A 1 42.62 -48.04 -28.47
C MET A 1 42.14 -46.61 -28.24
N LYS A 2 42.27 -45.77 -29.27
CA LYS A 2 42.45 -44.30 -29.24
C LYS A 2 41.31 -43.47 -28.62
N SER A 3 41.72 -42.35 -28.03
CA SER A 3 40.96 -41.14 -27.69
C SER A 3 40.49 -40.38 -28.95
N LEU A 4 39.42 -39.56 -28.83
CA LEU A 4 39.12 -38.25 -29.44
C LEU A 4 37.58 -38.10 -29.45
N LYS A 5 36.91 -37.23 -28.68
CA LYS A 5 36.89 -35.74 -28.79
C LYS A 5 37.01 -35.30 -30.25
N ASP A 6 35.88 -34.95 -30.85
CA ASP A 6 35.77 -33.86 -31.84
C ASP A 6 34.30 -33.69 -32.28
N PHE A 7 33.71 -32.55 -31.94
CA PHE A 7 33.06 -31.71 -32.96
C PHE A 7 33.11 -30.26 -32.51
N LEU A 8 34.18 -29.57 -32.92
CA LEU A 8 34.30 -28.12 -32.94
C LEU A 8 34.23 -27.67 -34.40
N VAL A 9 33.27 -26.81 -34.74
CA VAL A 9 33.39 -25.67 -35.67
C VAL A 9 32.35 -24.68 -35.13
N GLY A 10 32.63 -23.45 -34.71
CA GLY A 10 33.67 -22.53 -35.16
C GLY A 10 32.96 -21.31 -35.77
N ALA A 11 32.68 -20.30 -34.97
CA ALA A 11 32.38 -18.93 -35.42
C ALA A 11 32.67 -17.96 -34.27
N GLU A 12 33.92 -17.53 -34.17
CA GLU A 12 34.31 -16.28 -33.52
C GLU A 12 33.92 -15.11 -34.44
N CYS A 13 33.46 -14.01 -33.85
CA CYS A 13 33.78 -12.68 -34.35
C CYS A 13 33.63 -11.61 -33.24
N ALA A 14 34.78 -11.25 -32.68
CA ALA A 14 35.27 -9.92 -32.34
C ALA A 14 34.46 -8.97 -31.42
N ASP A 15 35.07 -8.74 -30.25
CA ASP A 15 35.46 -7.44 -29.69
C ASP A 15 34.54 -6.22 -29.94
N ARG A 16 33.90 -5.76 -28.87
CA ARG A 16 33.82 -4.32 -28.62
C ARG A 16 33.80 -3.98 -27.12
N LYS A 17 34.86 -3.28 -26.74
CA LYS A 17 35.15 -2.54 -25.50
C LYS A 17 33.94 -2.02 -24.72
N CYS A 18 34.11 -2.07 -23.39
CA CYS A 18 33.45 -1.24 -22.39
C CYS A 18 33.31 0.21 -22.82
N ASP A 19 32.13 0.79 -22.60
CA ASP A 19 32.06 2.19 -22.19
C ASP A 19 31.12 2.32 -20.99
N SER A 20 31.73 2.74 -19.88
CA SER A 20 31.08 3.12 -18.65
C SER A 20 30.52 4.52 -18.83
N THR A 21 29.20 4.64 -19.00
CA THR A 21 28.52 5.91 -18.74
C THR A 21 27.40 5.66 -17.75
N ALA A 22 27.71 5.98 -16.49
CA ALA A 22 26.71 6.36 -15.53
C ALA A 22 25.94 7.54 -16.11
N SER A 23 24.66 7.34 -16.44
CA SER A 23 23.74 8.44 -16.67
C SER A 23 22.98 8.68 -15.38
N SER A 24 23.57 9.51 -14.53
CA SER A 24 22.84 10.27 -13.52
C SER A 24 21.90 11.23 -14.25
N ALA A 25 20.67 10.80 -14.49
CA ALA A 25 19.61 11.70 -14.90
C ALA A 25 18.83 12.11 -13.65
N SER A 26 19.36 13.11 -12.94
CA SER A 26 18.55 13.98 -12.11
C SER A 26 17.58 14.74 -13.01
N ALA A 27 16.37 14.22 -13.16
CA ALA A 27 15.27 14.92 -13.80
C ALA A 27 14.43 15.59 -12.70
N SER A 28 14.91 16.73 -12.22
CA SER A 28 14.07 17.75 -11.60
C SER A 28 13.17 18.33 -12.71
N GLY A 29 12.06 17.64 -12.99
CA GLY A 29 10.99 18.14 -13.83
C GLY A 29 9.90 18.70 -12.94
N ALA A 30 9.91 20.02 -12.74
CA ALA A 30 8.74 20.75 -12.28
C ALA A 30 7.68 20.67 -13.39
N GLY A 31 6.94 19.56 -13.43
CA GLY A 31 5.72 19.45 -14.22
C GLY A 31 4.58 20.04 -13.39
N SER A 32 3.67 20.75 -14.05
CA SER A 32 2.33 21.04 -13.55
C SER A 32 1.68 19.72 -13.11
N GLY A 33 1.85 19.37 -11.85
CA GLY A 33 1.98 17.96 -11.45
C GLY A 33 0.79 17.54 -10.64
N LYS A 34 0.02 16.59 -11.18
CA LYS A 34 -1.01 15.91 -10.42
C LYS A 34 -0.43 15.34 -9.13
N VAL A 35 -1.24 15.34 -8.08
CA VAL A 35 -0.89 14.71 -6.81
C VAL A 35 -0.71 13.21 -7.04
N LYS A 36 0.46 12.70 -6.68
CA LYS A 36 0.71 11.25 -6.70
C LYS A 36 0.15 10.62 -5.44
N VAL A 37 -0.67 9.60 -5.62
CA VAL A 37 -1.30 8.89 -4.51
C VAL A 37 -0.78 7.46 -4.50
N TYR A 38 -0.11 7.08 -3.42
CA TYR A 38 0.50 5.76 -3.25
C TYR A 38 -0.34 4.91 -2.30
N ASN A 39 -0.89 3.83 -2.81
CA ASN A 39 -1.68 2.86 -2.04
C ASN A 39 -0.81 1.63 -1.74
N LEU A 40 -0.32 1.50 -0.51
CA LEU A 40 0.44 0.34 -0.05
C LEU A 40 -0.47 -0.60 0.74
N ILE A 41 -0.62 -1.82 0.24
CA ILE A 41 -1.39 -2.86 0.91
C ILE A 41 -0.42 -3.96 1.34
N ILE A 42 -0.37 -4.21 2.66
CA ILE A 42 0.43 -5.26 3.29
C ILE A 42 -0.55 -6.34 3.76
N LEU A 43 -0.63 -7.42 3.01
CA LEU A 43 -1.63 -8.48 3.18
C LEU A 43 -0.99 -9.74 3.76
N ASP A 44 -1.39 -10.12 4.96
CA ASP A 44 -0.96 -11.37 5.58
C ASP A 44 -1.38 -12.56 4.73
N ARG A 45 -0.47 -13.51 4.50
CA ARG A 45 -0.65 -14.79 3.81
C ARG A 45 -0.28 -15.94 4.77
N SER A 46 -0.34 -15.73 6.09
CA SER A 46 -0.10 -16.76 7.09
C SER A 46 -1.15 -17.87 7.04
N GLY A 47 -0.87 -19.03 7.63
CA GLY A 47 -1.78 -20.17 7.61
C GLY A 47 -3.16 -19.90 8.23
N SER A 48 -3.28 -18.94 9.16
CA SER A 48 -4.56 -18.55 9.75
C SER A 48 -5.50 -17.93 8.71
N MET A 49 -4.97 -17.23 7.71
CA MET A 49 -5.78 -16.60 6.65
C MET A 49 -6.46 -17.61 5.71
N SER A 50 -6.27 -18.93 5.90
CA SER A 50 -6.81 -19.98 5.03
C SER A 50 -8.33 -19.93 4.86
N CYS A 51 -9.09 -19.67 5.94
CA CYS A 51 -10.55 -19.58 5.86
C CYS A 51 -11.05 -18.24 5.31
N LEU A 52 -10.19 -17.21 5.31
CA LEU A 52 -10.46 -15.88 4.78
C LEU A 52 -9.92 -15.68 3.37
N ARG A 53 -9.31 -16.71 2.77
CA ARG A 53 -8.61 -16.62 1.47
C ARG A 53 -9.45 -15.97 0.37
N GLU A 54 -10.68 -16.44 0.20
CA GLU A 54 -11.59 -15.90 -0.82
C GLU A 54 -11.97 -14.44 -0.53
N SER A 55 -12.22 -14.11 0.75
CA SER A 55 -12.54 -12.75 1.16
C SER A 55 -11.35 -11.80 1.06
N ALA A 56 -10.12 -12.26 1.31
CA ALA A 56 -8.91 -11.48 1.14
C ALA A 56 -8.69 -11.10 -0.32
N VAL A 57 -8.81 -12.07 -1.23
CA VAL A 57 -8.68 -11.84 -2.68
C VAL A 57 -9.81 -10.96 -3.21
N SER A 58 -11.06 -11.25 -2.83
CA SER A 58 -12.22 -10.46 -3.24
C SER A 58 -12.15 -9.02 -2.70
N GLY A 59 -11.79 -8.86 -1.42
CA GLY A 59 -11.64 -7.56 -0.77
C GLY A 59 -10.56 -6.71 -1.42
N PHE A 60 -9.38 -7.27 -1.67
CA PHE A 60 -8.34 -6.56 -2.43
C PHE A 60 -8.83 -6.12 -3.81
N ASN A 61 -9.54 -6.99 -4.54
CA ASN A 61 -10.05 -6.68 -5.87
C ASN A 61 -11.14 -5.58 -5.83
N GLU A 62 -11.95 -5.53 -4.78
CA GLU A 62 -12.93 -4.46 -4.54
C GLU A 62 -12.21 -3.12 -4.26
N THR A 63 -11.20 -3.11 -3.39
CA THR A 63 -10.34 -1.94 -3.15
C THR A 63 -9.67 -1.47 -4.44
N LEU A 64 -9.11 -2.38 -5.24
CA LEU A 64 -8.49 -2.06 -6.52
C LEU A 64 -9.50 -1.43 -7.49
N SER A 65 -10.73 -1.97 -7.56
CA SER A 65 -11.80 -1.37 -8.37
C SER A 65 -12.16 0.04 -7.91
N GLY A 66 -12.21 0.29 -6.59
CA GLY A 66 -12.41 1.62 -6.02
C GLY A 66 -11.32 2.60 -6.44
N ILE A 67 -10.05 2.21 -6.31
CA ILE A 67 -8.91 3.06 -6.71
C ILE A 67 -8.95 3.36 -8.22
N ARG A 68 -9.34 2.40 -9.06
CA ARG A 68 -9.50 2.64 -10.51
C ARG A 68 -10.61 3.65 -10.80
N LYS A 69 -11.76 3.53 -10.15
CA LYS A 69 -12.85 4.51 -10.29
C LYS A 69 -12.38 5.90 -9.87
N ALA A 70 -11.63 6.01 -8.78
CA ALA A 70 -11.03 7.26 -8.34
C ALA A 70 -10.04 7.83 -9.38
N GLN A 71 -9.20 6.99 -9.98
CA GLN A 71 -8.27 7.40 -11.03
C GLN A 71 -9.01 7.95 -12.25
N GLU A 72 -10.13 7.33 -12.66
CA GLU A 72 -10.95 7.82 -13.77
C GLU A 72 -11.61 9.16 -13.41
N GLN A 73 -12.24 9.22 -12.23
CA GLN A 73 -12.98 10.39 -11.74
C GLN A 73 -12.09 11.62 -11.50
N TYR A 74 -10.92 11.42 -10.91
CA TYR A 74 -9.98 12.48 -10.51
C TYR A 74 -8.74 12.51 -11.40
N SER A 75 -8.86 12.03 -12.63
CA SER A 75 -7.75 11.95 -13.61
C SER A 75 -7.08 13.30 -13.91
N ALA A 76 -7.75 14.43 -13.66
CA ALA A 76 -7.19 15.76 -13.86
C ALA A 76 -6.25 16.19 -12.71
N THR A 77 -6.43 15.66 -11.51
CA THR A 77 -5.75 16.12 -10.29
C THR A 77 -4.85 15.07 -9.66
N GLN A 78 -5.07 13.79 -9.96
CA GLN A 78 -4.42 12.68 -9.26
C GLN A 78 -3.90 11.57 -10.20
N ASP A 79 -2.75 11.01 -9.84
CA ASP A 79 -2.21 9.77 -10.41
C ASP A 79 -2.06 8.72 -9.28
N GLN A 80 -2.70 7.57 -9.44
CA GLN A 80 -2.85 6.54 -8.43
C GLN A 80 -1.91 5.35 -8.71
N PHE A 81 -1.09 5.02 -7.71
CA PHE A 81 -0.15 3.90 -7.72
C PHE A 81 -0.53 2.87 -6.66
N VAL A 82 -0.30 1.59 -6.95
CA VAL A 82 -0.58 0.49 -6.02
C VAL A 82 0.69 -0.33 -5.80
N SER A 83 0.95 -0.62 -4.53
CA SER A 83 1.91 -1.63 -4.10
C SER A 83 1.18 -2.67 -3.27
N LEU A 84 1.41 -3.95 -3.58
CA LEU A 84 0.87 -5.07 -2.82
C LEU A 84 2.04 -5.94 -2.37
N VAL A 85 2.15 -6.11 -1.06
CA VAL A 85 3.08 -7.05 -0.45
C VAL A 85 2.28 -8.12 0.27
N THR A 86 2.49 -9.37 -0.12
CA THR A 86 1.95 -10.52 0.61
C THR A 86 3.06 -11.18 1.40
N PHE A 87 2.77 -11.64 2.62
CA PHE A 87 3.83 -12.14 3.49
C PHE A 87 3.41 -13.35 4.32
N CYS A 88 4.38 -14.24 4.53
CA CYS A 88 4.35 -15.25 5.58
C CYS A 88 5.80 -15.60 5.95
N SER A 89 6.01 -16.46 6.93
CA SER A 89 7.37 -16.89 7.33
C SER A 89 8.19 -17.54 6.21
N CYS A 90 7.53 -18.01 5.15
CA CYS A 90 8.20 -18.72 4.07
C CYS A 90 8.71 -17.76 2.99
N THR A 91 7.91 -16.78 2.58
CA THR A 91 8.31 -15.74 1.63
C THR A 91 7.57 -14.43 1.91
N MET A 92 8.22 -13.32 1.57
CA MET A 92 7.58 -12.01 1.43
C MET A 92 7.64 -11.61 -0.04
N ASP A 93 6.48 -11.56 -0.68
CA ASP A 93 6.36 -11.37 -2.11
C ASP A 93 5.79 -9.98 -2.39
N THR A 94 6.57 -9.14 -3.09
CA THR A 94 6.07 -7.88 -3.63
C THR A 94 5.36 -8.18 -4.95
N VAL A 95 4.05 -8.36 -4.90
CA VAL A 95 3.21 -8.68 -6.07
C VAL A 95 3.13 -7.49 -7.01
N TYR A 96 2.97 -6.28 -6.45
CA TYR A 96 3.01 -5.02 -7.17
C TYR A 96 3.94 -4.05 -6.45
N ASP A 97 4.77 -3.34 -7.21
CA ASP A 97 5.71 -2.34 -6.71
C ASP A 97 5.47 -1.02 -7.41
N THR A 98 4.74 -0.12 -6.77
CA THR A 98 4.45 1.24 -7.28
C THR A 98 3.91 1.23 -8.72
N VAL A 99 2.99 0.32 -9.01
CA VAL A 99 2.44 0.13 -10.36
C VAL A 99 1.27 1.10 -10.56
N PRO A 100 1.17 1.82 -11.69
CA PRO A 100 -0.02 2.60 -12.02
C PRO A 100 -1.27 1.73 -11.96
N VAL A 101 -2.35 2.21 -11.33
CA VAL A 101 -3.55 1.37 -11.08
C VAL A 101 -4.19 0.79 -12.35
N ALA A 102 -3.99 1.45 -13.50
CA ALA A 102 -4.44 0.98 -14.81
C ALA A 102 -3.79 -0.35 -15.23
N ASP A 103 -2.54 -0.59 -14.82
CA ASP A 103 -1.73 -1.75 -15.23
C ASP A 103 -1.78 -2.90 -14.20
N VAL A 104 -2.33 -2.66 -13.01
CA VAL A 104 -2.44 -3.65 -11.95
C VAL A 104 -3.53 -4.65 -12.32
N ARG A 105 -3.24 -5.95 -12.34
CA ARG A 105 -4.29 -6.98 -12.55
C ARG A 105 -5.00 -7.35 -11.24
N PRO A 106 -6.26 -7.81 -11.28
CA PRO A 106 -6.89 -8.41 -10.10
C PRO A 106 -6.08 -9.60 -9.60
N LEU A 107 -6.08 -9.80 -8.27
CA LEU A 107 -5.57 -11.03 -7.67
C LEU A 107 -6.51 -12.19 -8.00
N THR A 108 -5.90 -13.35 -8.23
CA THR A 108 -6.59 -14.63 -8.29
C THR A 108 -6.29 -15.45 -7.04
N LEU A 109 -7.04 -16.53 -6.83
CA LEU A 109 -6.75 -17.44 -5.72
C LEU A 109 -5.35 -18.05 -5.87
N ASP A 110 -4.86 -18.27 -7.09
CA ASP A 110 -3.54 -18.86 -7.32
C ASP A 110 -2.40 -17.92 -6.91
N ASP A 111 -2.64 -16.60 -6.95
CA ASP A 111 -1.68 -15.58 -6.51
C ASP A 111 -1.60 -15.47 -4.98
N TYR A 112 -2.59 -16.01 -4.25
CA TYR A 112 -2.72 -15.87 -2.81
C TYR A 112 -3.03 -17.21 -2.15
N VAL A 113 -1.97 -17.88 -1.71
CA VAL A 113 -2.02 -19.20 -1.05
C VAL A 113 -1.53 -19.07 0.39
N PRO A 114 -2.42 -18.98 1.39
CA PRO A 114 -2.05 -18.91 2.81
C PRO A 114 -1.15 -20.07 3.27
N CYS A 115 -0.07 -19.77 4.00
CA CYS A 115 0.82 -20.77 4.60
C CYS A 115 1.70 -20.18 5.72
N CYS A 116 2.33 -21.06 6.51
CA CYS A 116 3.37 -20.68 7.49
C CYS A 116 2.87 -19.69 8.57
N ARG A 117 3.76 -18.89 9.17
CA ARG A 117 3.43 -17.96 10.27
C ARG A 117 3.49 -16.49 9.84
N THR A 118 3.43 -15.58 10.81
CA THR A 118 3.13 -14.14 10.62
C THR A 118 4.31 -13.25 11.04
N PRO A 119 5.28 -12.97 10.13
CA PRO A 119 6.34 -11.99 10.33
C PRO A 119 5.86 -10.58 9.97
N LEU A 120 4.88 -10.07 10.71
CA LEU A 120 4.22 -8.78 10.50
C LEU A 120 5.21 -7.60 10.60
N PHE A 121 6.07 -7.57 11.60
CA PHE A 121 7.03 -6.46 11.77
C PHE A 121 8.03 -6.40 10.64
N ASP A 122 8.54 -7.54 10.18
CA ASP A 122 9.43 -7.57 9.02
C ASP A 122 8.70 -7.09 7.76
N ALA A 123 7.47 -7.56 7.52
CA ALA A 123 6.66 -7.13 6.38
C ALA A 123 6.45 -5.61 6.39
N MET A 124 6.03 -5.05 7.52
CA MET A 124 5.90 -3.60 7.68
C MET A 124 7.23 -2.88 7.48
N GLY A 125 8.29 -3.32 8.14
CA GLY A 125 9.60 -2.67 8.08
C GLY A 125 10.16 -2.59 6.67
N PHE A 126 10.11 -3.69 5.92
CA PHE A 126 10.58 -3.74 4.54
C PHE A 126 9.70 -2.92 3.60
N SER A 127 8.38 -3.09 3.65
CA SER A 127 7.46 -2.40 2.75
C SER A 127 7.47 -0.88 2.95
N LEU A 128 7.44 -0.43 4.20
CA LEU A 128 7.47 1.00 4.53
C LEU A 128 8.79 1.64 4.14
N THR A 129 9.92 1.00 4.46
CA THR A 129 11.25 1.52 4.10
C THR A 129 11.44 1.57 2.59
N LYS A 130 10.91 0.59 1.86
CA LYS A 130 10.97 0.57 0.39
C LYS A 130 10.17 1.71 -0.21
N LEU A 131 8.92 1.89 0.21
CA LEU A 131 8.07 2.95 -0.32
C LEU A 131 8.55 4.35 0.08
N ASP A 132 9.08 4.53 1.30
CA ASP A 132 9.66 5.81 1.75
C ASP A 132 10.84 6.24 0.87
N LYS A 133 11.64 5.29 0.37
CA LYS A 133 12.69 5.59 -0.62
C LYS A 133 12.12 6.00 -1.98
N THR A 134 11.00 5.41 -2.40
CA THR A 134 10.35 5.73 -3.68
C THR A 134 9.66 7.09 -3.64
N VAL A 135 8.97 7.41 -2.56
CA VAL A 135 8.29 8.70 -2.34
C VAL A 135 9.33 9.80 -2.05
N GLY A 136 10.38 9.48 -1.29
CA GLY A 136 11.44 10.42 -0.95
C GLY A 136 10.96 11.58 -0.09
N ASP A 137 11.26 12.80 -0.54
CA ASP A 137 10.87 14.05 0.11
C ASP A 137 9.77 14.80 -0.69
N ASP A 138 9.05 14.09 -1.57
CA ASP A 138 7.91 14.63 -2.30
C ASP A 138 6.75 14.92 -1.34
N LYS A 139 6.68 16.17 -0.86
CA LYS A 139 5.61 16.65 0.04
C LYS A 139 4.25 16.76 -0.62
N SER A 140 4.19 16.69 -1.95
CA SER A 140 2.92 16.72 -2.68
C SER A 140 2.30 15.33 -2.79
N ALA A 141 3.04 14.27 -2.46
CA ALA A 141 2.56 12.91 -2.51
C ALA A 141 1.67 12.58 -1.30
N VAL A 142 0.58 11.86 -1.56
CA VAL A 142 -0.27 11.29 -0.50
C VAL A 142 -0.02 9.78 -0.43
N VAL A 143 0.24 9.27 0.76
CA VAL A 143 0.54 7.85 0.96
C VAL A 143 -0.47 7.23 1.92
N MET A 144 -1.10 6.14 1.48
CA MET A 144 -2.07 5.37 2.24
C MET A 144 -1.55 3.95 2.43
N VAL A 145 -1.31 3.57 3.67
CA VAL A 145 -0.84 2.24 4.07
C VAL A 145 -1.97 1.49 4.74
N THR A 146 -2.30 0.30 4.24
CA THR A 146 -3.25 -0.62 4.86
C THR A 146 -2.56 -1.94 5.19
N VAL A 147 -2.57 -2.30 6.46
CA VAL A 147 -2.08 -3.57 6.99
C VAL A 147 -3.27 -4.47 7.27
N ILE A 148 -3.28 -5.69 6.74
CA ILE A 148 -4.39 -6.64 6.89
C ILE A 148 -3.84 -7.95 7.42
N THR A 149 -4.29 -8.37 8.61
CA THR A 149 -3.87 -9.63 9.22
C THR A 149 -4.91 -10.16 10.20
N ASP A 150 -5.12 -11.47 10.22
CA ASP A 150 -5.93 -12.13 11.26
C ASP A 150 -5.07 -12.64 12.44
N GLY A 151 -3.75 -12.67 12.26
CA GLY A 151 -2.78 -13.26 13.18
C GLY A 151 -2.03 -12.22 14.01
N MET A 152 -1.50 -12.68 15.15
CA MET A 152 -0.53 -11.90 15.91
C MET A 152 0.88 -12.15 15.38
N GLU A 153 1.71 -11.11 15.43
CA GLU A 153 3.16 -11.21 15.21
C GLU A 153 3.77 -12.38 15.99
N ASN A 154 4.55 -13.23 15.30
CA ASN A 154 5.14 -14.41 15.92
C ASN A 154 6.44 -14.94 15.27
N ASP A 155 7.00 -14.28 14.25
CA ASP A 155 8.13 -14.83 13.49
C ASP A 155 9.10 -13.81 12.86
N SER A 156 8.93 -12.51 13.11
CA SER A 156 9.83 -11.45 12.62
C SER A 156 11.24 -11.56 13.23
N ARG A 157 12.26 -11.18 12.45
CA ARG A 157 13.68 -11.32 12.81
C ARG A 157 14.50 -10.04 12.63
N GLU A 158 14.12 -9.16 11.72
CA GLU A 158 14.89 -7.96 11.36
C GLU A 158 14.32 -6.69 12.01
N TYR A 159 12.99 -6.65 12.15
CA TYR A 159 12.25 -5.58 12.79
C TYR A 159 11.56 -6.06 14.07
N ASP A 160 11.57 -5.20 15.07
CA ASP A 160 10.82 -5.36 16.30
C ASP A 160 9.75 -4.26 16.42
N GLY A 161 8.80 -4.44 17.33
CA GLY A 161 7.70 -3.49 17.52
C GLY A 161 8.17 -2.06 17.82
N ARG A 162 9.31 -1.88 18.52
CA ARG A 162 9.82 -0.53 18.83
C ARG A 162 10.37 0.15 17.58
N ARG A 163 11.01 -0.61 16.69
CA ARG A 163 11.47 -0.11 15.38
C ARG A 163 10.29 0.26 14.51
N ILE A 164 9.22 -0.55 14.51
CA ILE A 164 8.00 -0.26 13.76
C ILE A 164 7.30 0.98 14.29
N VAL A 165 7.12 1.13 15.59
CA VAL A 165 6.56 2.35 16.21
C VAL A 165 7.31 3.60 15.73
N LYS A 166 8.63 3.62 15.84
CA LYS A 166 9.45 4.76 15.39
C LYS A 166 9.31 5.02 13.90
N LEU A 167 9.20 3.97 13.09
CA LEU A 167 9.04 4.06 11.65
C LEU A 167 7.66 4.64 11.29
N VAL A 168 6.60 4.14 11.90
CA VAL A 168 5.22 4.63 11.70
C VAL A 168 5.11 6.09 12.14
N GLU A 169 5.61 6.46 13.32
CA GLU A 169 5.58 7.85 13.80
C GLU A 169 6.31 8.81 12.87
N ARG A 170 7.49 8.41 12.38
CA ARG A 170 8.26 9.21 11.41
C ARG A 170 7.49 9.41 10.10
N LEU A 171 6.83 8.36 9.60
CA LEU A 171 6.09 8.42 8.33
C LEU A 171 4.77 9.18 8.48
N LYS A 172 4.08 9.06 9.62
CA LYS A 172 2.94 9.92 9.97
C LYS A 172 3.35 11.40 10.00
N GLY A 173 4.55 11.69 10.49
CA GLY A 173 5.14 13.04 10.41
C GLY A 173 5.39 13.54 8.98
N LYS A 174 5.38 12.66 7.97
CA LYS A 174 5.38 12.99 6.54
C LYS A 174 3.96 13.01 5.92
N GLY A 175 2.90 12.97 6.72
CA GLY A 175 1.52 12.92 6.24
C GLY A 175 1.04 11.55 5.76
N TRP A 176 1.75 10.46 6.09
CA TRP A 176 1.29 9.11 5.70
C TRP A 176 0.10 8.66 6.54
N ILE A 177 -0.90 8.11 5.87
CA ILE A 177 -2.13 7.61 6.45
C ILE A 177 -1.97 6.10 6.69
N PHE A 178 -2.24 5.64 7.92
CA PHE A 178 -2.13 4.23 8.28
C PHE A 178 -3.48 3.67 8.74
N THR A 179 -3.87 2.55 8.16
CA THR A 179 -5.01 1.72 8.58
C THR A 179 -4.51 0.34 8.96
N TYR A 180 -4.89 -0.13 10.15
CA TYR A 180 -4.66 -1.50 10.58
C TYR A 180 -5.99 -2.27 10.61
N MET A 181 -6.09 -3.33 9.81
CA MET A 181 -7.25 -4.21 9.77
C MET A 181 -6.93 -5.56 10.38
N GLY A 182 -7.76 -6.01 11.33
CA GLY A 182 -7.61 -7.37 11.84
C GLY A 182 -8.88 -8.03 12.33
N ALA A 183 -8.76 -9.32 12.61
CA ALA A 183 -9.89 -10.21 12.90
C ALA A 183 -10.32 -10.25 14.38
N ASN A 184 -9.62 -9.53 15.26
CA ASN A 184 -9.67 -9.75 16.72
C ASN A 184 -10.31 -8.58 17.48
N GLN A 185 -10.85 -8.84 18.66
CA GLN A 185 -11.42 -7.81 19.56
C GLN A 185 -10.38 -6.78 20.04
N ASP A 186 -9.09 -7.14 20.00
CA ASP A 186 -7.98 -6.29 20.44
C ASP A 186 -7.33 -5.51 19.30
N VAL A 187 -7.96 -5.42 18.12
CA VAL A 187 -7.40 -4.74 16.93
C VAL A 187 -7.00 -3.29 17.24
N GLU A 188 -7.80 -2.56 18.02
CA GLU A 188 -7.45 -1.21 18.47
C GLU A 188 -6.23 -1.18 19.40
N ALA A 189 -6.08 -2.16 20.28
CA ALA A 189 -4.94 -2.24 21.18
C ALA A 189 -3.65 -2.54 20.40
N VAL A 190 -3.72 -3.46 19.43
CA VAL A 190 -2.60 -3.78 18.55
C VAL A 190 -2.22 -2.57 17.68
N ALA A 191 -3.18 -1.93 17.03
CA ALA A 191 -2.93 -0.73 16.22
C ALA A 191 -2.25 0.37 17.03
N ARG A 192 -2.78 0.68 18.23
CA ARG A 192 -2.17 1.66 19.15
C ARG A 192 -0.76 1.27 19.59
N SER A 193 -0.50 -0.03 19.82
CA SER A 193 0.85 -0.50 20.15
C SER A 193 1.87 -0.30 19.03
N LEU A 194 1.39 -0.07 17.79
CA LEU A 194 2.20 0.23 16.59
C LEU A 194 2.14 1.72 16.19
N SER A 195 1.55 2.58 17.03
CA SER A 195 1.31 4.01 16.75
C SER A 195 0.43 4.27 15.52
N ILE A 196 -0.44 3.33 15.17
CA ILE A 196 -1.47 3.47 14.13
C ILE A 196 -2.77 3.92 14.78
N ASP A 197 -3.30 5.05 14.34
CA ASP A 197 -4.49 5.67 14.95
C ASP A 197 -5.79 5.00 14.50
N HIS A 198 -5.84 4.55 13.24
CA HIS A 198 -7.03 3.95 12.67
C HIS A 198 -6.94 2.42 12.65
N ALA A 199 -7.86 1.80 13.38
CA ALA A 199 -7.99 0.36 13.49
C ALA A 199 -9.38 -0.05 13.01
N ALA A 200 -9.45 -1.06 12.15
CA ALA A 200 -10.70 -1.59 11.65
C ALA A 200 -10.80 -3.08 11.97
N ALA A 201 -11.65 -3.41 12.94
CA ALA A 201 -11.92 -4.78 13.30
C ALA A 201 -12.90 -5.41 12.30
N PHE A 202 -12.60 -6.60 11.81
CA PHE A 202 -13.53 -7.43 11.08
C PHE A 202 -13.86 -8.69 11.88
N ASN A 203 -15.10 -9.17 11.77
CA ASN A 203 -15.42 -10.52 12.25
C ASN A 203 -14.61 -11.53 11.45
N TYR A 204 -14.13 -12.59 12.11
CA TYR A 204 -13.39 -13.69 11.50
C TYR A 204 -14.28 -14.58 10.61
N ASP A 205 -14.91 -13.95 9.63
CA ASP A 205 -15.77 -14.56 8.64
C ASP A 205 -15.71 -13.74 7.35
N ALA A 206 -16.28 -14.31 6.30
CA ALA A 206 -16.21 -13.73 4.98
C ALA A 206 -16.91 -12.37 4.88
N GLU A 207 -17.98 -12.14 5.64
CA GLU A 207 -18.78 -10.92 5.54
C GLU A 207 -18.17 -9.77 6.35
N GLY A 208 -17.66 -10.05 7.55
CA GLY A 208 -16.96 -9.08 8.37
C GLY A 208 -15.76 -8.47 7.64
N MET A 209 -14.96 -9.31 6.98
CA MET A 209 -13.81 -8.84 6.20
C MET A 209 -14.25 -7.99 5.00
N ARG A 210 -15.30 -8.43 4.27
CA ARG A 210 -15.86 -7.67 3.14
C ARG A 210 -16.40 -6.31 3.57
N SER A 211 -17.18 -6.27 4.65
CA SER A 211 -17.72 -5.03 5.22
C SER A 211 -16.59 -4.05 5.55
N THR A 212 -15.52 -4.52 6.19
CA THR A 212 -14.37 -3.68 6.57
C THR A 212 -13.61 -3.14 5.36
N MET A 213 -13.38 -3.97 4.35
CA MET A 213 -12.77 -3.56 3.08
C MET A 213 -13.60 -2.50 2.36
N ARG A 214 -14.94 -2.60 2.40
CA ARG A 214 -15.84 -1.58 1.84
C ARG A 214 -15.71 -0.26 2.56
N ARG A 215 -15.66 -0.28 3.89
CA ARG A 215 -15.48 0.94 4.67
C ARG A 215 -14.14 1.62 4.35
N ASP A 216 -13.05 0.87 4.26
CA ASP A 216 -11.74 1.41 3.80
C ASP A 216 -11.81 1.98 2.39
N GLY A 217 -12.53 1.33 1.49
CA GLY A 217 -12.82 1.87 0.15
C GLY A 217 -13.52 3.23 0.20
N HIS A 218 -14.50 3.42 1.10
CA HIS A 218 -15.18 4.71 1.28
C HIS A 218 -14.22 5.77 1.87
N MET A 219 -13.43 5.42 2.87
CA MET A 219 -12.42 6.34 3.44
C MET A 219 -11.42 6.81 2.39
N ARG A 220 -10.93 5.89 1.54
CA ARG A 220 -10.08 6.23 0.39
C ARG A 220 -10.77 7.21 -0.56
N MET A 221 -12.03 6.96 -0.93
CA MET A 221 -12.77 7.87 -1.80
C MET A 221 -12.94 9.27 -1.19
N ASN A 222 -13.17 9.37 0.12
CA ASN A 222 -13.26 10.66 0.81
C ASN A 222 -11.92 11.41 0.76
N VAL A 223 -10.80 10.71 0.99
CA VAL A 223 -9.45 11.28 0.86
C VAL A 223 -9.23 11.76 -0.58
N PHE A 224 -9.55 10.95 -1.59
CA PHE A 224 -9.37 11.32 -2.99
C PHE A 224 -10.23 12.53 -3.40
N ALA A 225 -11.47 12.62 -2.91
CA ALA A 225 -12.33 13.78 -3.14
C ALA A 225 -11.76 15.05 -2.49
N ARG A 226 -11.16 14.95 -1.30
CA ARG A 226 -10.51 16.08 -0.63
C ARG A 226 -9.27 16.56 -1.37
N ILE A 227 -8.44 15.63 -1.85
CA ILE A 227 -7.29 15.97 -2.70
C ILE A 227 -7.75 16.75 -3.93
N ASP A 228 -8.81 16.27 -4.61
CA ASP A 228 -9.36 16.95 -5.78
C ASP A 228 -9.84 18.38 -5.47
N ASN A 229 -10.58 18.55 -4.37
CA ASN A 229 -11.03 19.87 -3.90
C ASN A 229 -9.86 20.81 -3.57
N ILE A 230 -8.81 20.31 -2.91
CA ILE A 230 -7.60 21.08 -2.60
C ILE A 230 -6.92 21.54 -3.90
N CYS A 231 -6.70 20.62 -4.84
CA CYS A 231 -6.08 20.92 -6.13
C CYS A 231 -6.91 21.96 -6.92
N TYR A 232 -8.24 21.82 -6.94
CA TYR A 232 -9.11 22.73 -7.68
C TYR A 232 -9.17 24.14 -7.07
N ASN A 233 -9.15 24.25 -5.74
CA ASN A 233 -9.26 25.53 -5.03
C ASN A 233 -7.94 26.31 -4.98
N MET A 234 -6.80 25.62 -4.86
CA MET A 234 -5.51 26.29 -4.72
C MET A 234 -4.87 26.65 -6.06
N ARG A 235 -5.05 25.82 -7.12
CA ARG A 235 -4.44 25.99 -8.46
C ARG A 235 -3.03 26.61 -8.37
N PRO A 236 -2.06 25.89 -7.81
CA PRO A 236 -0.81 26.50 -7.41
C PRO A 236 -0.03 26.98 -8.64
N ASP A 237 0.08 28.31 -8.77
CA ASP A 237 0.83 28.98 -9.83
C ASP A 237 2.19 29.50 -9.31
N SER A 238 2.45 29.38 -8.00
CA SER A 238 3.70 29.79 -7.35
C SER A 238 4.20 28.76 -6.33
N ASP A 239 5.48 28.85 -5.95
CA ASP A 239 6.09 27.99 -4.92
C ASP A 239 5.39 28.12 -3.56
N ALA A 240 4.89 29.30 -3.22
CA ALA A 240 4.14 29.53 -1.98
C ALA A 240 2.78 28.82 -2.00
N ASP A 241 2.11 28.79 -3.16
CA ASP A 241 0.84 28.07 -3.32
C ASP A 241 1.06 26.55 -3.26
N MET A 242 2.18 26.06 -3.83
CA MET A 242 2.58 24.66 -3.70
C MET A 242 2.84 24.29 -2.22
N GLU A 243 3.50 25.15 -1.45
CA GLU A 243 3.76 24.92 -0.03
C GLU A 243 2.47 24.90 0.79
N MET A 244 1.53 25.82 0.53
CA MET A 244 0.20 25.80 1.15
C MET A 244 -0.60 24.55 0.77
N MET A 245 -0.54 24.13 -0.50
CA MET A 245 -1.19 22.92 -0.98
C MET A 245 -0.67 21.69 -0.24
N CYS A 246 0.66 21.54 -0.14
CA CYS A 246 1.28 20.44 0.60
C CYS A 246 0.85 20.43 2.07
N ALA A 247 0.82 21.59 2.73
CA ALA A 247 0.37 21.69 4.12
C ALA A 247 -1.10 21.27 4.32
N GLU A 248 -1.97 21.49 3.34
CA GLU A 248 -3.37 21.07 3.40
C GLU A 248 -3.55 19.57 3.08
N LEU A 249 -2.75 19.04 2.17
CA LEU A 249 -2.69 17.58 1.92
C LEU A 249 -2.23 16.83 3.19
N GLU A 250 -1.24 17.35 3.91
CA GLU A 250 -0.81 16.78 5.20
C GLU A 250 -1.95 16.76 6.24
N LYS A 251 -2.80 17.80 6.28
CA LYS A 251 -3.99 17.82 7.18
C LYS A 251 -5.05 16.82 6.77
N THR A 252 -5.16 16.52 5.47
CA THR A 252 -6.11 15.51 4.96
C THR A 252 -5.85 14.16 5.61
N ALA A 253 -4.59 13.83 5.93
CA ALA A 253 -4.25 12.61 6.64
C ALA A 253 -4.83 12.53 8.07
N GLY A 254 -4.81 13.63 8.80
CA GLY A 254 -5.38 13.70 10.15
C GLY A 254 -6.92 13.64 10.14
N GLN A 255 -7.55 14.21 9.12
CA GLN A 255 -9.01 14.29 9.01
C GLN A 255 -9.64 13.13 8.24
N ALA A 256 -8.85 12.24 7.64
CA ALA A 256 -9.35 11.11 6.84
C ALA A 256 -10.34 10.22 7.62
N PHE A 257 -10.28 10.27 8.95
CA PHE A 257 -11.02 9.42 9.87
C PHE A 257 -12.14 10.15 10.65
N ASP A 258 -12.16 11.49 10.68
CA ASP A 258 -13.15 12.25 11.47
C ASP A 258 -14.60 12.14 10.92
N GLU A 259 -14.76 11.89 9.62
CA GLU A 259 -16.08 11.63 8.99
C GLU A 259 -16.51 10.16 9.10
N TYR A 260 -15.63 9.28 9.57
CA TYR A 260 -15.83 7.83 9.61
C TYR A 260 -16.68 7.39 10.82
N ASP A 261 -16.56 8.08 11.95
CA ASP A 261 -17.30 7.78 13.20
C ASP A 261 -18.73 8.38 13.23
N ALA A 262 -19.10 9.22 12.27
CA ALA A 262 -20.40 9.90 12.25
C ALA A 262 -21.50 9.15 11.45
N GLY A 263 -21.16 8.03 10.79
CA GLY A 263 -22.01 7.42 9.75
C GLY A 263 -22.70 6.09 10.06
N ASP A 264 -22.29 5.34 11.08
CA ASP A 264 -22.76 3.96 11.29
C ASP A 264 -23.84 3.84 12.38
N ASP A 265 -24.91 4.64 12.27
CA ASP A 265 -26.23 4.30 12.84
C ASP A 265 -27.12 3.75 11.70
N GLU A 266 -26.72 2.61 11.11
CA GLU A 266 -27.67 1.84 10.30
C GLU A 266 -28.71 1.21 11.25
N PRO A 267 -30.02 1.43 11.02
CA PRO A 267 -31.05 0.87 11.88
C PRO A 267 -30.98 -0.66 11.81
N GLN A 268 -30.74 -1.29 12.96
CA GLN A 268 -30.93 -2.73 13.11
C GLN A 268 -32.34 -3.08 12.65
N ASP A 269 -32.44 -3.79 11.53
CA ASP A 269 -33.66 -4.42 11.06
C ASP A 269 -34.08 -5.45 12.11
N LYS A 270 -34.91 -4.99 13.06
CA LYS A 270 -35.62 -5.85 13.99
C LYS A 270 -36.73 -6.54 13.20
N GLY A 271 -36.34 -7.64 12.55
CA GLY A 271 -37.25 -8.55 11.88
C GLY A 271 -38.45 -8.92 12.76
N LYS A 272 -39.63 -8.79 12.17
CA LYS A 272 -40.89 -9.37 12.65
C LYS A 272 -40.99 -10.83 12.22
#